data_AF-A0A842ZZY1-F1
#
_entry.id   AF-A0A842ZZY1-F1
#
_cell.length_a   1.000
_cell.length_b   1.000
_cell.length_c   1.000
_cell.angle_alpha   90.00
_cell.angle_beta   90.00
_cell.angle_gamma   90.00
#
_symmetry.space_group_name_H-M   'P 1'
#
loop_
_entity.id
_entity.type
_entity.pdbx_description
1 polymer ?
#
loop_
_entity_poly.entity_id
_entity_poly.type
_entity_poly.pdbx_seq_one_letter_code
_entity_poly.pdbx_strand_id
1 'polypeptide(L)'
;MEKKEEEKIIKENPHLQKYLDDLQSKMERPTFYSKLPRDLREEKYPNLIYPTKGSVFVHIIRTKDMEGKEYHAIEPSLDENGKVKRDQMLVLLYEKTPSWKTVKTDDEIKEAIRALMDQLTVIDERSAGVIKLSGGKLRLTSVEKLNIEYDITKNIIGGGPLEPFMRDPYLEDIHIITGENVHLIHKVFDMIKTNIFIDKAWANTFSQEFSEKIGSPVSEGQPIADGTLPDGSRVNIIHSKDVSLKGPTMTIRKFSETPISITQLINWGTFDAGVGAYLWLCLQYGRSLFVCGETASGKTTTANAIIPFIPPEKKIFSVENTPEVQVPHAVWQQLLTKSTGPKEGHIELEDLLRAGLRSRPDYIIPGETRGIEGRVVFQAMQTGHPVITTFHAGSVTKVIQRFTGHPINIPKPFMDNLDVVLIQMAVERKGKRIRRVLSVDEIEGYNKEVDGIMSRKAFEWNAVDDTHTFKANRNSFILESRIAKMAGLTDVMQIYDEFDRRKHILERMVEEKIFDYYEVVQFIWTFYREGIKSLPISI
;
A
#
# COMPACT_ATOMS: atom_id res chain seq x y z
N MET A 1 22.93 10.11 6.33
CA MET A 1 22.82 9.71 7.75
C MET A 1 23.92 10.44 8.52
N GLU A 2 23.69 10.86 9.77
CA GLU A 2 24.79 11.47 10.54
C GLU A 2 25.80 10.40 10.97
N LYS A 3 27.10 10.73 11.03
CA LYS A 3 28.15 9.74 11.39
C LYS A 3 27.93 9.05 12.73
N LYS A 4 27.42 9.77 13.73
CA LYS A 4 27.11 9.21 15.06
C LYS A 4 25.99 8.16 15.00
N GLU A 5 25.00 8.39 14.14
CA GLU A 5 23.89 7.46 13.91
C GLU A 5 24.37 6.20 13.19
N GLU A 6 25.23 6.36 12.18
CA GLU A 6 25.87 5.26 11.46
C GLU A 6 26.67 4.35 12.40
N GLU A 7 27.57 4.93 13.21
CA GLU A 7 28.39 4.17 14.17
C GLU A 7 27.55 3.41 15.19
N LYS A 8 26.45 4.01 15.66
CA LYS A 8 25.51 3.38 16.58
C LYS A 8 24.85 2.16 15.93
N ILE A 9 24.32 2.33 14.72
CA ILE A 9 23.63 1.27 13.97
C ILE A 9 24.57 0.08 13.72
N ILE A 10 25.81 0.35 13.30
CA ILE A 10 26.80 -0.69 13.03
C ILE A 10 27.13 -1.46 14.32
N LYS A 11 27.32 -0.75 15.44
CA LYS A 11 27.61 -1.38 16.74
C LYS A 11 26.46 -2.25 17.25
N GLU A 12 25.23 -1.84 17.02
CA GLU A 12 24.02 -2.58 17.43
C GLU A 12 23.75 -3.81 16.52
N ASN A 13 24.38 -3.89 15.35
CA ASN A 13 24.12 -4.91 14.34
C ASN A 13 25.41 -5.64 13.90
N PRO A 14 25.84 -6.70 14.61
CA PRO A 14 27.09 -7.42 14.31
C PRO A 14 27.17 -7.99 12.89
N HIS A 15 26.04 -8.39 12.31
CA HIS A 15 25.97 -8.89 10.93
C HIS A 15 26.27 -7.80 9.89
N LEU A 16 25.89 -6.54 10.15
CA LEU A 16 26.22 -5.40 9.31
C LEU A 16 27.72 -5.09 9.39
N GLN A 17 28.30 -5.08 10.59
CA GLN A 17 29.75 -4.91 10.77
C GLN A 17 30.53 -5.97 9.98
N LYS A 18 30.17 -7.25 10.16
CA LYS A 18 30.80 -8.36 9.42
C LYS A 18 30.74 -8.17 7.91
N TYR A 19 29.57 -7.76 7.39
CA TYR A 19 29.40 -7.50 5.96
C TYR A 19 30.30 -6.34 5.46
N LEU A 20 30.43 -5.27 6.23
CA LEU A 20 31.33 -4.15 5.90
C LEU A 20 32.80 -4.57 5.91
N ASP A 21 33.21 -5.39 6.87
CA ASP A 21 34.58 -5.90 6.97
C ASP A 21 34.93 -6.76 5.73
N ASP A 22 34.00 -7.62 5.30
CA ASP A 22 34.13 -8.45 4.10
C ASP A 22 34.20 -7.60 2.81
N LEU A 23 33.53 -6.45 2.79
CA LEU A 23 33.53 -5.49 1.67
C LEU A 23 34.78 -4.61 1.62
N GLN A 24 35.39 -4.29 2.77
CA GLN A 24 36.50 -3.34 2.85
C GLN A 24 37.70 -3.75 1.98
N SER A 25 37.87 -5.06 1.75
CA SER A 25 38.91 -5.62 0.87
C SER A 25 38.57 -5.55 -0.63
N LYS A 26 37.31 -5.30 -0.99
CA LYS A 26 36.78 -5.45 -2.36
C LYS A 26 36.39 -4.12 -3.01
N MET A 27 36.00 -3.12 -2.23
CA MET A 27 35.49 -1.86 -2.75
C MET A 27 35.53 -0.71 -1.75
N GLU A 28 35.25 0.50 -2.22
CA GLU A 28 35.08 1.68 -1.39
C GLU A 28 33.88 1.53 -0.43
N ARG A 29 33.98 2.19 0.74
CA ARG A 29 32.95 2.14 1.78
C ARG A 29 31.61 2.67 1.24
N PRO A 30 30.49 1.93 1.39
CA PRO A 30 29.18 2.39 0.97
C PRO A 30 28.72 3.64 1.73
N THR A 31 27.92 4.49 1.08
CA THR A 31 27.32 5.68 1.71
C THR A 31 26.03 5.30 2.44
N PHE A 32 25.86 5.75 3.70
CA PHE A 32 24.68 5.45 4.51
C PHE A 32 23.55 6.47 4.37
N TYR A 33 22.35 6.00 4.07
CA TYR A 33 21.12 6.79 3.98
C TYR A 33 20.10 6.32 5.02
N SER A 34 19.49 7.26 5.74
CA SER A 34 18.36 6.97 6.63
C SER A 34 17.04 6.89 5.85
N LYS A 35 16.90 7.74 4.83
CA LYS A 35 15.86 7.67 3.79
C LYS A 35 16.52 7.91 2.45
N LEU A 36 16.10 7.16 1.42
CA LEU A 36 16.61 7.32 0.06
C LEU A 36 15.98 8.52 -0.65
N PRO A 37 16.81 9.49 -1.10
CA PRO A 37 16.38 10.53 -2.02
C PRO A 37 15.98 9.95 -3.40
N ARG A 38 15.01 10.59 -4.09
CA ARG A 38 14.50 10.11 -5.40
C ARG A 38 15.49 10.34 -6.55
N ASP A 39 16.34 11.35 -6.44
CA ASP A 39 17.39 11.71 -7.41
C ASP A 39 18.49 10.64 -7.53
N LEU A 40 18.65 9.77 -6.52
CA LEU A 40 19.51 8.59 -6.62
C LEU A 40 19.14 7.65 -7.77
N ARG A 41 17.93 7.76 -8.34
CA ARG A 41 17.54 7.02 -9.55
C ARG A 41 18.52 7.22 -10.69
N GLU A 42 19.05 8.43 -10.84
CA GLU A 42 19.97 8.83 -11.91
C GLU A 42 21.42 8.39 -11.64
N GLU A 43 21.73 7.97 -10.41
CA GLU A 43 23.07 7.47 -10.07
C GLU A 43 23.38 6.19 -10.88
N LYS A 44 24.48 6.24 -11.62
CA LYS A 44 24.89 5.19 -12.55
C LYS A 44 25.60 4.06 -11.83
N TYR A 45 26.39 4.37 -10.80
CA TYR A 45 27.18 3.40 -10.02
C TYR A 45 26.89 3.56 -8.52
N PRO A 46 25.65 3.27 -8.06
CA PRO A 46 25.33 3.38 -6.65
C PRO A 46 26.21 2.44 -5.82
N ASN A 47 26.63 2.92 -4.65
CA ASN A 47 27.31 2.16 -3.60
C ASN A 47 26.81 2.69 -2.25
N LEU A 48 25.64 2.21 -1.82
CA LEU A 48 24.93 2.78 -0.69
C LEU A 48 24.21 1.74 0.16
N ILE A 49 24.13 2.02 1.46
CA ILE A 49 23.40 1.20 2.43
C ILE A 49 22.29 2.02 3.07
N TYR A 50 21.12 1.39 3.25
CA TYR A 50 20.03 1.96 4.04
C TYR A 50 19.40 0.90 4.94
N PRO A 51 18.85 1.29 6.11
CA PRO A 51 18.14 0.38 6.99
C PRO A 51 16.72 0.11 6.47
N THR A 52 16.23 -1.09 6.74
CA THR A 52 14.81 -1.45 6.59
C THR A 52 14.19 -1.67 7.98
N LYS A 53 13.00 -2.29 8.06
CA LYS A 53 12.38 -2.59 9.36
C LYS A 53 13.18 -3.63 10.14
N GLY A 54 13.45 -3.33 11.41
CA GLY A 54 14.16 -4.23 12.31
C GLY A 54 15.65 -4.30 12.03
N SER A 55 16.21 -5.51 11.97
CA SER A 55 17.65 -5.77 11.86
C SER A 55 18.10 -6.12 10.44
N VAL A 56 17.45 -5.58 9.40
CA VAL A 56 17.79 -5.86 8.00
C VAL A 56 18.22 -4.57 7.33
N PHE A 57 19.35 -4.62 6.62
CA PHE A 57 19.88 -3.53 5.82
C PHE A 57 19.93 -3.94 4.36
N VAL A 58 20.00 -2.96 3.48
CA VAL A 58 20.10 -3.19 2.04
C VAL A 58 21.31 -2.46 1.51
N HIS A 59 22.12 -3.16 0.73
CA HIS A 59 23.17 -2.57 -0.08
C HIS A 59 22.72 -2.53 -1.54
N ILE A 60 22.58 -1.33 -2.09
CA ILE A 60 22.38 -1.12 -3.53
C ILE A 60 23.74 -0.83 -4.13
N ILE A 61 24.16 -1.73 -5.02
CA ILE A 61 25.50 -1.70 -5.62
C ILE A 61 25.44 -1.80 -7.14
N ARG A 62 26.33 -1.08 -7.81
CA ARG A 62 26.74 -1.38 -9.18
C ARG A 62 28.19 -1.03 -9.41
N THR A 63 28.99 -2.02 -9.79
CA THR A 63 30.37 -1.80 -10.24
C THR A 63 30.43 -1.71 -11.78
N LYS A 64 31.59 -1.38 -12.33
CA LYS A 64 31.78 -1.29 -13.80
C LYS A 64 31.63 -2.64 -14.51
N ASP A 65 31.88 -3.72 -13.80
CA ASP A 65 31.87 -5.09 -14.33
C ASP A 65 30.47 -5.74 -14.21
N MET A 66 29.55 -5.10 -13.50
CA MET A 66 28.17 -5.56 -13.35
C MET A 66 27.29 -5.08 -14.51
N GLU A 67 26.44 -5.97 -15.03
CA GLU A 67 25.47 -5.64 -16.09
C GLU A 67 24.48 -4.55 -15.63
N GLY A 68 24.06 -4.61 -14.37
CA GLY A 68 23.03 -3.73 -13.80
C GLY A 68 23.26 -3.43 -12.32
N LYS A 69 22.30 -2.71 -11.73
CA LYS A 69 22.25 -2.49 -10.28
C LYS A 69 21.82 -3.80 -9.61
N GLU A 70 22.39 -4.10 -8.45
CA GLU A 70 22.02 -5.25 -7.64
C GLU A 70 21.54 -4.82 -6.27
N TYR A 71 20.56 -5.58 -5.75
CA TYR A 71 20.01 -5.47 -4.42
C TYR A 71 20.57 -6.58 -3.55
N HIS A 72 21.32 -6.23 -2.50
CA HIS A 72 21.89 -7.20 -1.57
C HIS A 72 21.26 -6.98 -0.19
N ALA A 73 20.47 -7.96 0.26
CA ALA A 73 19.96 -7.98 1.62
C ALA A 73 21.08 -8.34 2.60
N ILE A 74 21.29 -7.49 3.61
CA ILE A 74 22.21 -7.72 4.70
C ILE A 74 21.36 -8.06 5.93
N GLU A 75 21.37 -9.33 6.30
CA GLU A 75 20.61 -9.85 7.43
C GLU A 75 21.48 -10.77 8.30
N PRO A 76 21.06 -11.05 9.55
CA PRO A 76 21.68 -12.11 10.34
C PRO A 76 21.68 -13.43 9.57
N SER A 77 22.86 -14.00 9.37
CA SER A 77 23.06 -15.26 8.64
C SER A 77 23.77 -16.30 9.51
N LEU A 78 23.51 -17.56 9.21
CA LEU A 78 24.12 -18.71 9.87
C LEU A 78 25.19 -19.30 8.96
N ASP A 79 26.40 -19.47 9.51
CA ASP A 79 27.41 -20.32 8.89
C ASP A 79 27.04 -21.82 9.07
N GLU A 80 27.84 -22.72 8.50
CA GLU A 80 27.55 -24.16 8.54
C GLU A 80 27.41 -24.70 9.98
N ASN A 81 28.24 -24.23 10.91
CA ASN A 81 28.14 -24.62 12.31
C ASN A 81 26.89 -24.02 12.99
N GLY A 82 26.55 -22.78 12.67
CA GLY A 82 25.33 -22.10 13.11
C GLY A 82 24.06 -22.82 12.64
N LYS A 83 24.05 -23.34 11.40
CA LYS A 83 22.93 -24.17 10.88
C LYS A 83 22.76 -25.45 11.70
N VAL A 84 23.85 -26.16 12.01
CA VAL A 84 23.78 -27.38 12.84
C VAL A 84 23.26 -27.06 14.24
N LYS A 85 23.74 -25.97 14.86
CA LYS A 85 23.24 -25.48 16.16
C LYS A 85 21.76 -25.08 16.09
N ARG A 86 21.32 -24.46 15.00
CA ARG A 86 19.91 -24.11 14.73
C ARG A 86 19.04 -25.35 14.65
N ASP A 87 19.47 -26.37 13.92
CA ASP A 87 18.71 -27.63 13.77
C ASP A 87 18.55 -28.34 15.14
N GLN A 88 19.60 -28.35 15.96
CA GLN A 88 19.52 -28.86 17.33
C GLN A 88 18.59 -28.02 18.21
N MET A 89 18.62 -26.69 18.07
CA MET A 89 17.70 -25.81 18.78
C MET A 89 16.25 -26.10 18.40
N LEU A 90 15.94 -26.30 17.11
CA LEU A 90 14.60 -26.66 16.65
C LEU A 90 14.11 -27.96 17.30
N VAL A 91 14.96 -29.00 17.37
CA VAL A 91 14.60 -30.26 18.05
C VAL A 91 14.25 -30.01 19.52
N LEU A 92 15.07 -29.25 20.25
CA LEU A 92 14.81 -28.90 21.65
C LEU A 92 13.53 -28.07 21.83
N LEU A 93 13.24 -27.17 20.89
CA LEU A 93 12.00 -26.39 20.87
C LEU A 93 10.80 -27.33 20.70
N TYR A 94 10.83 -28.22 19.72
CA TYR A 94 9.75 -29.18 19.46
C TYR A 94 9.46 -30.09 20.65
N GLU A 95 10.49 -30.56 21.37
CA GLU A 95 10.31 -31.37 22.58
C GLU A 95 9.62 -30.61 23.71
N LYS A 96 9.79 -29.28 23.77
CA LYS A 96 9.19 -28.42 24.80
C LYS A 96 7.84 -27.87 24.42
N THR A 97 7.50 -27.80 23.14
CA THR A 97 6.22 -27.25 22.63
C THR A 97 4.97 -27.83 23.30
N PRO A 98 4.84 -29.15 23.56
CA PRO A 98 3.63 -29.72 24.20
C PRO A 98 3.36 -29.19 25.62
N SER A 99 4.36 -28.60 26.28
CA SER A 99 4.26 -28.06 27.64
C SER A 99 3.95 -26.56 27.69
N TRP A 100 3.81 -25.91 26.53
CA TRP A 100 3.61 -24.46 26.45
C TRP A 100 2.13 -24.07 26.33
N LYS A 101 1.80 -22.85 26.75
CA LYS A 101 0.44 -22.29 26.59
C LYS A 101 0.05 -22.23 25.11
N THR A 102 -1.23 -22.47 24.82
CA THR A 102 -1.77 -22.25 23.47
C THR A 102 -1.58 -20.79 23.09
N VAL A 103 -0.90 -20.58 21.97
CA VAL A 103 -0.58 -19.27 21.43
C VAL A 103 -1.51 -18.97 20.26
N LYS A 104 -1.96 -17.72 20.09
CA LYS A 104 -2.95 -17.35 19.06
C LYS A 104 -2.46 -16.31 18.06
N THR A 105 -1.43 -15.53 18.40
CA THR A 105 -0.93 -14.45 17.54
C THR A 105 0.56 -14.59 17.24
N ASP A 106 1.00 -14.04 16.12
CA ASP A 106 2.41 -14.06 15.69
C ASP A 106 3.35 -13.44 16.74
N ASP A 107 2.94 -12.36 17.39
CA ASP A 107 3.73 -11.72 18.45
C ASP A 107 3.88 -12.62 19.68
N GLU A 108 2.80 -13.28 20.11
CA GLU A 108 2.89 -14.25 21.20
C GLU A 108 3.75 -15.47 20.82
N ILE A 109 3.75 -15.91 19.55
CA ILE A 109 4.61 -17.02 19.08
C ILE A 109 6.07 -16.59 19.16
N LYS A 110 6.37 -15.36 18.73
CA LYS A 110 7.73 -14.80 18.79
C LYS A 110 8.23 -14.69 20.22
N GLU A 111 7.39 -14.19 21.14
CA GLU A 111 7.72 -14.14 22.56
C GLU A 111 7.93 -15.54 23.15
N ALA A 112 7.10 -16.52 22.74
CA ALA A 112 7.25 -17.91 23.18
C ALA A 112 8.57 -18.53 22.69
N ILE A 113 8.93 -18.34 21.42
CA ILE A 113 10.21 -18.82 20.86
C ILE A 113 11.37 -18.20 21.63
N ARG A 114 11.35 -16.89 21.87
CA ARG A 114 12.40 -16.19 22.62
C ARG A 114 12.53 -16.75 24.05
N ALA A 115 11.42 -16.87 24.78
CA ALA A 115 11.43 -17.38 26.15
C ALA A 115 11.90 -18.85 26.22
N LEU A 116 11.53 -19.68 25.24
CA LEU A 116 12.04 -21.06 25.14
C LEU A 116 13.55 -21.06 24.90
N MET A 117 14.02 -20.27 23.94
CA MET A 117 15.44 -20.16 23.64
C MET A 117 16.23 -19.68 24.85
N ASP A 118 15.72 -18.72 25.62
CA ASP A 118 16.34 -18.29 26.89
C ASP A 118 16.50 -19.43 27.90
N GLN A 119 15.52 -20.32 27.99
CA GLN A 119 15.60 -21.48 28.90
C GLN A 119 16.56 -22.56 28.38
N LEU A 120 16.61 -22.76 27.06
CA LEU A 120 17.35 -23.83 26.39
C LEU A 120 18.79 -23.45 26.02
N THR A 121 19.19 -22.19 26.22
CA THR A 121 20.54 -21.70 25.88
C THR A 121 21.38 -21.40 27.11
N VAL A 122 22.70 -21.56 26.97
CA VAL A 122 23.71 -21.05 27.89
C VAL A 122 24.67 -20.17 27.08
N ILE A 123 24.82 -18.91 27.46
CA ILE A 123 25.71 -17.99 26.77
C ILE A 123 27.15 -18.27 27.20
N ASP A 124 27.99 -18.64 26.24
CA ASP A 124 29.41 -18.92 26.43
C ASP A 124 30.20 -18.36 25.23
N GLU A 125 30.77 -17.16 25.39
CA GLU A 125 31.53 -16.47 24.32
C GLU A 125 32.78 -17.25 23.87
N ARG A 126 33.24 -18.24 24.65
CA ARG A 126 34.37 -19.11 24.29
C ARG A 126 33.95 -20.38 23.55
N SER A 127 32.64 -20.59 23.35
CA SER A 127 32.08 -21.80 22.73
C SER A 127 31.89 -21.70 21.21
N ALA A 128 32.41 -20.65 20.57
CA ALA A 128 32.37 -20.48 19.12
C ALA A 128 32.92 -21.75 18.44
N GLY A 129 32.14 -22.32 17.52
CA GLY A 129 32.55 -23.52 16.77
C GLY A 129 32.38 -24.87 17.48
N VAL A 130 32.01 -24.92 18.76
CA VAL A 130 31.90 -26.20 19.51
C VAL A 130 30.44 -26.51 19.85
N ILE A 131 29.96 -27.68 19.40
CA ILE A 131 28.64 -28.20 19.76
C ILE A 131 28.76 -28.93 21.11
N LYS A 132 28.28 -28.31 22.18
CA LYS A 132 28.22 -28.91 23.52
C LYS A 132 26.85 -28.70 24.15
N LEU A 133 26.22 -29.80 24.54
CA LEU A 133 25.06 -29.80 25.43
C LEU A 133 25.57 -29.85 26.88
N SER A 134 25.14 -28.89 27.70
CA SER A 134 25.47 -28.83 29.13
C SER A 134 24.18 -28.89 29.92
N GLY A 135 23.86 -30.06 30.49
CA GLY A 135 22.61 -30.25 31.25
C GLY A 135 21.35 -30.09 30.39
N GLY A 136 21.38 -30.54 29.12
CA GLY A 136 20.26 -30.42 28.19
C GLY A 136 20.09 -29.04 27.54
N LYS A 137 21.00 -28.09 27.80
CA LYS A 137 21.02 -26.76 27.18
C LYS A 137 22.13 -26.62 26.15
N LEU A 138 21.87 -25.89 25.07
CA LEU A 138 22.81 -25.60 24.00
C LEU A 138 23.71 -24.41 24.35
N ARG A 139 25.03 -24.55 24.19
CA ARG A 139 25.96 -23.43 24.35
C ARG A 139 26.07 -22.61 23.07
N LEU A 140 25.82 -21.31 23.18
CA LEU A 140 25.86 -20.35 22.08
C LEU A 140 26.63 -19.09 22.51
N THR A 141 27.28 -18.42 21.57
CA THR A 141 27.68 -17.01 21.77
C THR A 141 26.45 -16.10 21.70
N SER A 142 26.56 -14.86 22.18
CA SER A 142 25.46 -13.89 22.08
C SER A 142 25.04 -13.64 20.61
N VAL A 143 26.01 -13.62 19.69
CA VAL A 143 25.76 -13.44 18.25
C VAL A 143 25.13 -14.69 17.63
N GLU A 144 25.61 -15.89 17.97
CA GLU A 144 25.01 -17.13 17.49
C GLU A 144 23.54 -17.24 17.92
N LYS A 145 23.25 -16.93 19.19
CA LYS A 145 21.88 -16.92 19.70
C LYS A 145 20.98 -15.96 18.93
N LEU A 146 21.45 -14.73 18.71
CA LEU A 146 20.69 -13.71 17.96
C LEU A 146 20.41 -14.16 16.52
N ASN A 147 21.43 -14.69 15.82
CA ASN A 147 21.27 -15.15 14.44
C ASN A 147 20.33 -16.37 14.35
N ILE A 148 20.41 -17.30 15.30
CA ILE A 148 19.52 -18.47 15.35
C ILE A 148 18.08 -18.05 15.67
N GLU A 149 17.88 -17.14 16.63
CA GLU A 149 16.56 -16.60 16.97
C GLU A 149 15.94 -15.90 15.76
N TYR A 150 16.72 -15.08 15.05
CA TYR A 150 16.30 -14.44 13.81
C TYR A 150 15.90 -15.46 12.73
N ASP A 151 16.74 -16.47 12.45
CA ASP A 151 16.47 -17.50 11.42
C ASP A 151 15.20 -18.31 11.75
N ILE A 152 15.04 -18.76 12.99
CA ILE A 152 13.87 -19.52 13.43
C ILE A 152 12.60 -18.67 13.30
N THR A 153 12.63 -17.44 13.82
CA THR A 153 11.48 -16.52 13.77
C THR A 153 11.11 -16.18 12.32
N LYS A 154 12.11 -15.91 11.48
CA LYS A 154 11.97 -15.62 10.05
C LYS A 154 11.29 -16.76 9.29
N ASN A 155 11.63 -18.00 9.61
CA ASN A 155 11.11 -19.17 8.90
C ASN A 155 9.74 -19.64 9.42
N ILE A 156 9.51 -19.58 10.73
CA ILE A 156 8.24 -20.01 11.34
C ILE A 156 7.15 -18.96 11.12
N ILE A 157 7.42 -17.71 11.50
CA ILE A 157 6.43 -16.62 11.52
C ILE A 157 6.57 -15.74 10.27
N GLY A 158 7.82 -15.40 9.93
CA GLY A 158 8.10 -14.49 8.82
C GLY A 158 7.90 -15.10 7.42
N GLY A 159 8.28 -14.31 6.42
CA GLY A 159 8.23 -14.66 5.01
C GLY A 159 9.30 -15.65 4.54
N GLY A 160 10.01 -16.30 5.47
CA GLY A 160 11.17 -17.14 5.16
C GLY A 160 12.19 -16.35 4.34
N PRO A 161 12.66 -16.85 3.19
CA PRO A 161 13.68 -16.15 2.39
C PRO A 161 13.22 -14.80 1.81
N LEU A 162 11.92 -14.49 1.85
CA LEU A 162 11.38 -13.21 1.39
C LEU A 162 11.36 -12.14 2.47
N GLU A 163 11.62 -12.50 3.73
CA GLU A 163 11.60 -11.60 4.88
C GLU A 163 12.36 -10.27 4.65
N PRO A 164 13.57 -10.26 4.04
CA PRO A 164 14.26 -9.00 3.79
C PRO A 164 13.50 -8.06 2.86
N PHE A 165 12.79 -8.62 1.86
CA PHE A 165 11.99 -7.84 0.92
C PHE A 165 10.69 -7.36 1.55
N MET A 166 10.08 -8.20 2.40
CA MET A 166 8.86 -7.84 3.15
C MET A 166 9.13 -6.67 4.10
N ARG A 167 10.33 -6.58 4.68
CA ARG A 167 10.72 -5.49 5.58
C ARG A 167 11.09 -4.18 4.91
N ASP A 168 11.41 -4.19 3.62
CA ASP A 168 11.87 -2.99 2.90
C ASP A 168 10.70 -2.10 2.42
N PRO A 169 10.50 -0.88 2.99
CA PRO A 169 9.44 0.02 2.56
C PRO A 169 9.66 0.63 1.15
N TYR A 170 10.83 0.47 0.56
CA TYR A 170 11.17 0.98 -0.77
C TYR A 170 10.85 0.00 -1.91
N LEU A 171 10.30 -1.18 -1.61
CA LEU A 171 9.87 -2.14 -2.63
C LEU A 171 8.37 -1.99 -2.94
N GLU A 172 8.02 -2.15 -4.22
CA GLU A 172 6.65 -2.18 -4.72
C GLU A 172 6.23 -3.60 -5.09
N ASP A 173 7.04 -4.29 -5.89
CA ASP A 173 6.76 -5.67 -6.33
C ASP A 173 7.96 -6.59 -6.10
N ILE A 174 7.68 -7.87 -5.83
CA ILE A 174 8.65 -8.96 -5.67
C ILE A 174 8.27 -10.05 -6.67
N HIS A 175 9.17 -10.36 -7.60
CA HIS A 175 8.98 -11.36 -8.66
C HIS A 175 9.91 -12.55 -8.44
N ILE A 176 9.31 -13.73 -8.31
CA ILE A 176 9.98 -14.98 -7.96
C ILE A 176 9.73 -15.95 -9.10
N ILE A 177 10.81 -16.28 -9.81
CA ILE A 177 10.77 -17.17 -10.97
C ILE A 177 11.71 -18.34 -10.68
N THR A 178 11.19 -19.56 -10.80
CA THR A 178 11.98 -20.76 -10.58
C THR A 178 13.19 -20.82 -11.50
N GLY A 179 14.37 -21.08 -10.93
CA GLY A 179 15.64 -21.14 -11.65
C GLY A 179 16.24 -19.79 -12.00
N GLU A 180 15.78 -18.71 -11.36
CA GLU A 180 16.29 -17.35 -11.53
C GLU A 180 16.53 -16.67 -10.19
N ASN A 181 17.22 -15.54 -10.22
CA ASN A 181 17.27 -14.65 -9.06
C ASN A 181 15.93 -13.95 -8.87
N VAL A 182 15.61 -13.61 -7.63
CA VAL A 182 14.45 -12.76 -7.33
C VAL A 182 14.68 -11.38 -7.92
N HIS A 183 13.67 -10.86 -8.62
CA HIS A 183 13.67 -9.52 -9.18
C HIS A 183 12.67 -8.66 -8.40
N LEU A 184 13.01 -7.39 -8.19
CA LEU A 184 12.21 -6.47 -7.40
C LEU A 184 11.88 -5.24 -8.23
N ILE A 185 10.75 -4.60 -7.96
CA ILE A 185 10.49 -3.22 -8.38
C ILE A 185 10.76 -2.31 -7.19
N HIS A 186 11.83 -1.52 -7.27
CA HIS A 186 12.26 -0.59 -6.23
C HIS A 186 11.80 0.84 -6.55
N LYS A 187 11.19 1.54 -5.59
CA LYS A 187 10.62 2.91 -5.75
C LYS A 187 11.60 3.95 -6.31
N VAL A 188 12.90 3.74 -6.10
CA VAL A 188 13.98 4.63 -6.59
C VAL A 188 14.74 4.05 -7.77
N PHE A 189 14.94 2.73 -7.84
CA PHE A 189 15.88 2.10 -8.77
C PHE A 189 15.19 1.28 -9.87
N ASP A 190 13.86 1.31 -9.91
CA ASP A 190 13.02 0.51 -10.80
C ASP A 190 13.34 -0.98 -10.66
N MET A 191 13.32 -1.74 -11.76
CA MET A 191 13.58 -3.18 -11.74
C MET A 191 15.03 -3.48 -11.36
N ILE A 192 15.22 -4.21 -10.26
CA ILE A 192 16.52 -4.57 -9.70
C ILE A 192 16.61 -6.06 -9.40
N LYS A 193 17.75 -6.66 -9.74
CA LYS A 193 18.03 -8.07 -9.47
C LYS A 193 18.62 -8.24 -8.07
N THR A 194 18.27 -9.32 -7.40
CA THR A 194 18.82 -9.66 -6.07
C THR A 194 19.88 -10.76 -6.16
N ASN A 195 20.64 -10.94 -5.08
CA ASN A 195 21.52 -12.09 -4.90
C ASN A 195 20.80 -13.38 -4.48
N ILE A 196 19.48 -13.35 -4.24
CA ILE A 196 18.70 -14.53 -3.83
C ILE A 196 18.29 -15.31 -5.08
N PHE A 197 18.71 -16.58 -5.17
CA PHE A 197 18.37 -17.48 -6.28
C PHE A 197 17.36 -18.53 -5.84
N ILE A 198 16.35 -18.78 -6.68
CA ILE A 198 15.29 -19.76 -6.40
C ILE A 198 15.63 -21.06 -7.11
N ASP A 199 16.14 -22.02 -6.34
CA ASP A 199 16.51 -23.33 -6.88
C ASP A 199 15.31 -24.15 -7.35
N LYS A 200 15.48 -24.88 -8.45
CA LYS A 200 14.40 -25.68 -9.06
C LYS A 200 13.93 -26.84 -8.19
N ALA A 201 14.82 -27.44 -7.40
CA ALA A 201 14.47 -28.54 -6.51
C ALA A 201 13.65 -28.03 -5.31
N TRP A 202 13.96 -26.83 -4.83
CA TRP A 202 13.30 -26.24 -3.67
C TRP A 202 12.00 -25.46 -4.02
N ALA A 203 11.87 -24.96 -5.25
CA ALA A 203 10.75 -24.11 -5.65
C ALA A 203 9.35 -24.71 -5.41
N ASN A 204 9.18 -26.01 -5.63
CA ASN A 204 7.89 -26.69 -5.40
C ASN A 204 7.51 -26.66 -3.93
N THR A 205 8.42 -27.11 -3.06
CA THR A 205 8.24 -27.08 -1.60
C THR A 205 7.96 -25.66 -1.12
N PHE A 206 8.75 -24.69 -1.58
CA PHE A 206 8.56 -23.30 -1.21
C PHE A 206 7.17 -22.77 -1.57
N SER A 207 6.72 -23.00 -2.81
CA SER A 207 5.41 -22.52 -3.26
C SER A 207 4.25 -23.17 -2.50
N GLN A 208 4.35 -24.45 -2.12
CA GLN A 208 3.34 -25.14 -1.31
C GLN A 208 3.30 -24.59 0.12
N GLU A 209 4.45 -24.56 0.82
CA GLU A 209 4.55 -24.01 2.17
C GLU A 209 4.07 -22.55 2.24
N PHE A 210 4.45 -21.74 1.26
CA PHE A 210 4.02 -20.34 1.21
C PHE A 210 2.52 -20.22 0.92
N SER A 211 1.96 -21.07 0.05
CA SER A 211 0.51 -21.10 -0.24
C SER A 211 -0.34 -21.50 0.98
N GLU A 212 0.18 -22.38 1.83
CA GLU A 212 -0.47 -22.79 3.08
C GLU A 212 -0.46 -21.64 4.09
N LYS A 213 0.67 -20.93 4.21
CA LYS A 213 0.79 -19.75 5.09
C LYS A 213 -0.19 -18.63 4.72
N ILE A 214 -0.47 -18.41 3.42
CA ILE A 214 -1.46 -17.42 2.98
C ILE A 214 -2.92 -17.92 3.08
N GLY A 215 -3.14 -19.17 3.50
CA GLY A 215 -4.46 -19.78 3.62
C GLY A 215 -5.12 -20.15 2.28
N SER A 216 -4.34 -20.29 1.21
CA SER A 216 -4.82 -20.71 -0.11
C SER A 216 -3.89 -21.78 -0.71
N PRO A 217 -3.93 -23.03 -0.21
CA PRO A 217 -3.01 -24.08 -0.62
C PRO A 217 -3.09 -24.38 -2.12
N VAL A 218 -1.93 -24.47 -2.77
CA VAL A 218 -1.82 -24.87 -4.18
C VAL A 218 -1.60 -26.38 -4.32
N SER A 219 -2.06 -26.94 -5.42
CA SER A 219 -1.79 -28.32 -5.83
C SER A 219 -1.67 -28.43 -7.34
N GLU A 220 -1.29 -29.58 -7.88
CA GLU A 220 -1.29 -29.80 -9.34
C GLU A 220 -2.70 -29.65 -9.95
N GLY A 221 -3.75 -30.03 -9.21
CA GLY A 221 -5.15 -29.88 -9.64
C GLY A 221 -5.71 -28.46 -9.47
N GLN A 222 -5.12 -27.66 -8.59
CA GLN A 222 -5.44 -26.24 -8.37
C GLN A 222 -4.15 -25.43 -8.30
N PRO A 223 -3.53 -25.16 -9.47
CA PRO A 223 -2.17 -24.63 -9.51
C PRO A 223 -2.09 -23.12 -9.35
N ILE A 224 -3.21 -22.41 -9.36
CA ILE A 224 -3.26 -20.95 -9.23
C ILE A 224 -3.88 -20.60 -7.88
N ALA A 225 -3.19 -19.79 -7.10
CA ALA A 225 -3.69 -19.24 -5.85
C ALA A 225 -3.46 -17.73 -5.79
N ASP A 226 -4.45 -17.03 -5.27
CA ASP A 226 -4.38 -15.62 -4.91
C ASP A 226 -4.61 -15.49 -3.40
N GLY A 227 -3.88 -14.60 -2.75
CA GLY A 227 -3.99 -14.38 -1.31
C GLY A 227 -3.50 -13.02 -0.88
N THR A 228 -3.69 -12.74 0.42
CA THR A 228 -3.24 -11.52 1.06
C THR A 228 -2.38 -11.90 2.27
N LEU A 229 -1.21 -11.30 2.39
CA LEU A 229 -0.31 -11.46 3.53
C LEU A 229 -0.81 -10.63 4.73
N PRO A 230 -0.33 -10.92 5.96
CA PRO A 230 -0.74 -10.17 7.15
C PRO A 230 -0.49 -8.66 7.09
N ASP A 231 0.49 -8.22 6.29
CA ASP A 231 0.80 -6.81 6.05
C ASP A 231 -0.10 -6.14 4.99
N GLY A 232 -1.05 -6.88 4.41
CA GLY A 232 -1.93 -6.44 3.33
C GLY A 232 -1.36 -6.66 1.92
N SER A 233 -0.13 -7.16 1.79
CA SER A 233 0.51 -7.39 0.49
C SER A 233 -0.21 -8.50 -0.29
N ARG A 234 -0.35 -8.31 -1.60
CA ARG A 234 -1.06 -9.25 -2.49
C ARG A 234 -0.09 -10.30 -2.99
N VAL A 235 -0.51 -11.56 -3.01
CA VAL A 235 0.30 -12.67 -3.53
C VAL A 235 -0.48 -13.37 -4.62
N ASN A 236 0.19 -13.62 -5.74
CA ASN A 236 -0.26 -14.55 -6.78
C ASN A 236 0.79 -15.67 -6.93
N ILE A 237 0.34 -16.92 -6.88
CA ILE A 237 1.17 -18.12 -7.02
C ILE A 237 0.67 -18.93 -8.20
N ILE A 238 1.59 -19.37 -9.06
CA ILE A 238 1.35 -20.32 -10.15
C ILE A 238 2.29 -21.51 -9.94
N HIS A 239 1.77 -22.62 -9.43
CA HIS A 239 2.54 -23.76 -8.94
C HIS A 239 2.92 -24.78 -10.03
N SER A 240 1.94 -25.28 -10.77
CA SER A 240 2.15 -26.44 -11.65
C SER A 240 3.08 -26.13 -12.83
N LYS A 241 3.92 -27.12 -13.16
CA LYS A 241 4.77 -27.10 -14.36
C LYS A 241 3.98 -27.12 -15.67
N ASP A 242 2.73 -27.61 -15.64
CA ASP A 242 1.84 -27.63 -16.80
C ASP A 242 1.40 -26.20 -17.19
N VAL A 243 1.43 -25.27 -16.24
CA VAL A 243 1.08 -23.86 -16.44
C VAL A 243 2.34 -22.98 -16.51
N SER A 244 3.34 -23.26 -15.65
CA SER A 244 4.60 -22.52 -15.60
C SER A 244 5.78 -23.41 -15.95
N LEU A 245 6.25 -23.30 -17.20
CA LEU A 245 7.24 -24.21 -17.80
C LEU A 245 8.56 -24.34 -17.03
N LYS A 246 9.01 -23.28 -16.33
CA LYS A 246 10.26 -23.31 -15.54
C LYS A 246 10.09 -23.94 -14.16
N GLY A 247 8.85 -24.17 -13.70
CA GLY A 247 8.49 -24.47 -12.33
C GLY A 247 7.66 -23.34 -11.70
N PRO A 248 7.31 -23.44 -10.40
CA PRO A 248 6.47 -22.48 -9.73
C PRO A 248 6.93 -21.02 -9.90
N THR A 249 5.98 -20.09 -10.00
CA THR A 249 6.26 -18.66 -10.00
C THR A 249 5.37 -17.96 -8.99
N MET A 250 5.87 -16.85 -8.46
CA MET A 250 5.12 -16.05 -7.51
C MET A 250 5.38 -14.56 -7.74
N THR A 251 4.34 -13.75 -7.59
CA THR A 251 4.44 -12.30 -7.58
C THR A 251 3.79 -11.77 -6.31
N ILE A 252 4.54 -10.96 -5.55
CA ILE A 252 4.03 -10.24 -4.40
C ILE A 252 3.97 -8.76 -4.75
N ARG A 253 2.79 -8.14 -4.63
CA ARG A 253 2.62 -6.69 -4.72
C ARG A 253 2.49 -6.14 -3.32
N LYS A 254 3.48 -5.37 -2.88
CA LYS A 254 3.56 -4.87 -1.52
C LYS A 254 2.45 -3.87 -1.23
N PHE A 255 1.92 -3.97 -0.02
CA PHE A 255 1.07 -2.94 0.53
C PHE A 255 1.91 -1.71 0.90
N SER A 256 1.49 -0.52 0.45
CA SER A 256 2.16 0.72 0.85
C SER A 256 1.57 1.22 2.16
N GLU A 257 2.31 1.10 3.25
CA GLU A 257 1.86 1.49 4.60
C GLU A 257 1.49 2.97 4.71
N THR A 258 2.22 3.84 4.02
CA THR A 258 1.92 5.27 3.96
C THR A 258 1.32 5.59 2.60
N PRO A 259 0.06 6.06 2.53
CA PRO A 259 -0.54 6.51 1.27
C PRO A 259 0.14 7.77 0.75
N ILE A 260 -0.09 8.07 -0.53
CA ILE A 260 0.30 9.36 -1.11
C ILE A 260 -0.68 10.42 -0.60
N SER A 261 -0.17 11.56 -0.16
CA SER A 261 -0.97 12.66 0.38
C SER A 261 -1.52 13.58 -0.72
N ILE A 262 -2.55 14.35 -0.37
CA ILE A 262 -3.16 15.33 -1.28
C ILE A 262 -2.15 16.39 -1.76
N THR A 263 -1.29 16.85 -0.85
CA THR A 263 -0.27 17.87 -1.12
C THR A 263 0.83 17.33 -2.02
N GLN A 264 1.17 16.04 -1.93
CA GLN A 264 2.06 15.39 -2.90
C GLN A 264 1.45 15.36 -4.31
N LEU A 265 0.16 15.01 -4.45
CA LEU A 265 -0.53 15.03 -5.75
C LEU A 265 -0.58 16.44 -6.36
N ILE A 266 -0.82 17.45 -5.52
CA ILE A 266 -0.80 18.87 -5.94
C ILE A 266 0.61 19.28 -6.38
N ASN A 267 1.63 18.95 -5.59
CA ASN A 267 3.03 19.24 -5.91
C ASN A 267 3.51 18.55 -7.20
N TRP A 268 3.01 17.35 -7.51
CA TRP A 268 3.30 16.66 -8.78
C TRP A 268 2.48 17.19 -9.97
N GLY A 269 1.58 18.13 -9.72
CA GLY A 269 0.65 18.69 -10.70
C GLY A 269 -0.38 17.68 -11.19
N THR A 270 -0.65 16.59 -10.45
CA THR A 270 -1.71 15.64 -10.83
C THR A 270 -3.07 16.34 -10.91
N PHE A 271 -3.30 17.27 -10.00
CA PHE A 271 -4.28 18.34 -10.10
C PHE A 271 -3.79 19.55 -9.30
N ASP A 272 -4.41 20.71 -9.45
CA ASP A 272 -4.05 21.90 -8.68
C ASP A 272 -4.80 21.99 -7.32
N ALA A 273 -4.40 22.95 -6.48
CA ALA A 273 -5.06 23.18 -5.20
C ALA A 273 -6.54 23.57 -5.34
N GLY A 274 -6.96 24.12 -6.49
CA GLY A 274 -8.36 24.43 -6.77
C GLY A 274 -9.20 23.15 -6.88
N VAL A 275 -8.76 22.17 -7.65
CA VAL A 275 -9.39 20.84 -7.68
C VAL A 275 -9.40 20.23 -6.28
N GLY A 276 -8.28 20.31 -5.55
CA GLY A 276 -8.19 19.82 -4.16
C GLY A 276 -9.23 20.45 -3.24
N ALA A 277 -9.41 21.77 -3.29
CA ALA A 277 -10.37 22.52 -2.48
C ALA A 277 -11.82 22.18 -2.83
N TYR A 278 -12.13 22.00 -4.11
CA TYR A 278 -13.43 21.56 -4.58
C TYR A 278 -13.76 20.15 -4.05
N LEU A 279 -12.82 19.21 -4.16
CA LEU A 279 -12.99 17.84 -3.63
C LEU A 279 -13.16 17.85 -2.11
N TRP A 280 -12.43 18.72 -1.41
CA TRP A 280 -12.57 18.90 0.04
C TRP A 280 -14.01 19.32 0.40
N LEU A 281 -14.54 20.34 -0.27
CA LEU A 281 -15.93 20.76 -0.11
C LEU A 281 -16.92 19.62 -0.40
N CYS A 282 -16.73 18.88 -1.48
CA CYS A 282 -17.58 17.74 -1.82
C CYS A 282 -17.62 16.69 -0.70
N LEU A 283 -16.46 16.28 -0.20
CA LEU A 283 -16.37 15.20 0.80
C LEU A 283 -16.81 15.63 2.20
N GLN A 284 -16.57 16.89 2.58
CA GLN A 284 -17.13 17.45 3.81
C GLN A 284 -18.65 17.35 3.86
N TYR A 285 -19.30 17.63 2.72
CA TYR A 285 -20.75 17.72 2.59
C TYR A 285 -21.37 16.44 2.01
N GLY A 286 -20.75 15.28 2.21
CA GLY A 286 -21.39 14.00 1.92
C GLY A 286 -21.71 13.79 0.44
N ARG A 287 -20.91 14.34 -0.49
CA ARG A 287 -21.12 14.12 -1.92
C ARG A 287 -20.50 12.79 -2.35
N SER A 288 -21.19 12.10 -3.25
CA SER A 288 -20.74 10.87 -3.87
C SER A 288 -19.80 11.16 -5.04
N LEU A 289 -18.65 10.50 -5.06
CA LEU A 289 -17.58 10.80 -6.00
C LEU A 289 -16.96 9.54 -6.61
N PHE A 290 -16.88 9.49 -7.95
CA PHE A 290 -16.18 8.43 -8.66
C PHE A 290 -14.83 8.92 -9.17
N VAL A 291 -13.76 8.21 -8.82
CA VAL A 291 -12.42 8.43 -9.40
C VAL A 291 -12.25 7.46 -10.56
N CYS A 292 -12.32 7.99 -11.78
CA CYS A 292 -12.30 7.22 -13.01
C CYS A 292 -11.00 7.38 -13.78
N GLY A 293 -10.69 6.39 -14.62
CA GLY A 293 -9.47 6.37 -15.42
C GLY A 293 -9.09 4.97 -15.88
N GLU A 294 -8.14 4.89 -16.81
CA GLU A 294 -7.62 3.61 -17.30
C GLU A 294 -6.75 2.89 -16.26
N THR A 295 -6.31 1.67 -16.55
CA THR A 295 -5.35 0.94 -15.71
C THR A 295 -4.07 1.76 -15.50
N ALA A 296 -3.52 1.72 -14.28
CA ALA A 296 -2.30 2.46 -13.88
C ALA A 296 -2.37 4.00 -13.99
N SER A 297 -3.56 4.58 -14.16
CA SER A 297 -3.78 6.05 -14.14
C SER A 297 -3.63 6.68 -12.75
N GLY A 298 -3.64 5.88 -11.67
CA GLY A 298 -3.52 6.36 -10.28
C GLY A 298 -4.85 6.61 -9.56
N LYS A 299 -5.95 5.97 -9.99
CA LYS A 299 -7.28 6.13 -9.38
C LYS A 299 -7.28 5.88 -7.87
N THR A 300 -6.82 4.70 -7.43
CA THR A 300 -6.83 4.36 -6.00
C THR A 300 -5.91 5.26 -5.19
N THR A 301 -4.82 5.74 -5.79
CA THR A 301 -3.93 6.73 -5.17
C THR A 301 -4.68 8.04 -4.90
N THR A 302 -5.39 8.58 -5.90
CA THR A 302 -6.19 9.79 -5.73
C THR A 302 -7.36 9.58 -4.77
N ALA A 303 -8.05 8.44 -4.84
CA ALA A 303 -9.12 8.09 -3.93
C ALA A 303 -8.63 8.06 -2.47
N ASN A 304 -7.47 7.46 -2.20
CA ASN A 304 -6.85 7.45 -0.87
C ASN A 304 -6.44 8.84 -0.38
N ALA A 305 -5.87 9.65 -1.28
CA ALA A 305 -5.35 10.98 -0.94
C ALA A 305 -6.46 11.97 -0.52
N ILE A 306 -7.70 11.77 -0.97
CA ILE A 306 -8.84 12.65 -0.65
C ILE A 306 -9.66 12.18 0.56
N ILE A 307 -9.48 10.95 1.05
CA ILE A 307 -10.18 10.45 2.25
C ILE A 307 -10.03 11.38 3.47
N PRO A 308 -8.86 11.99 3.74
CA PRO A 308 -8.71 12.92 4.85
C PRO A 308 -9.68 14.12 4.83
N PHE A 309 -10.24 14.45 3.67
CA PHE A 309 -11.27 15.49 3.57
C PHE A 309 -12.63 15.07 4.12
N ILE A 310 -12.89 13.79 4.33
CA ILE A 310 -14.08 13.35 5.07
C ILE A 310 -13.88 13.73 6.54
N PRO A 311 -14.86 14.36 7.21
CA PRO A 311 -14.70 14.81 8.60
C PRO A 311 -14.29 13.67 9.56
N PRO A 312 -13.42 13.93 10.55
CA PRO A 312 -12.78 12.90 11.38
C PRO A 312 -13.75 12.06 12.22
N GLU A 313 -14.92 12.59 12.54
CA GLU A 313 -15.96 11.94 13.34
C GLU A 313 -16.81 10.93 12.55
N LYS A 314 -16.63 10.87 11.22
CA LYS A 314 -17.42 10.01 10.34
C LYS A 314 -16.99 8.54 10.43
N LYS A 315 -17.97 7.65 10.40
CA LYS A 315 -17.75 6.20 10.24
C LYS A 315 -17.53 5.87 8.77
N ILE A 316 -16.38 5.25 8.48
CA ILE A 316 -16.05 4.79 7.14
C ILE A 316 -16.20 3.27 7.05
N PHE A 317 -16.82 2.81 5.97
CA PHE A 317 -16.96 1.40 5.65
C PHE A 317 -16.30 1.12 4.30
N SER A 318 -15.23 0.32 4.27
CA SER A 318 -14.56 -0.05 3.03
C SER A 318 -14.75 -1.53 2.73
N VAL A 319 -14.92 -1.83 1.44
CA VAL A 319 -15.02 -3.20 0.91
C VAL A 319 -14.12 -3.33 -0.30
N GLU A 320 -13.21 -4.28 -0.26
CA GLU A 320 -12.19 -4.42 -1.27
C GLU A 320 -11.98 -5.89 -1.61
N ASN A 321 -11.65 -6.17 -2.88
CA ASN A 321 -11.15 -7.51 -3.21
C ASN A 321 -9.78 -7.76 -2.59
N THR A 322 -9.02 -6.69 -2.40
CA THR A 322 -7.70 -6.77 -1.83
C THR A 322 -7.37 -5.41 -1.24
N PRO A 323 -6.81 -5.33 -0.02
CA PRO A 323 -6.67 -4.07 0.68
C PRO A 323 -5.77 -3.11 -0.10
N GLU A 324 -6.29 -1.92 -0.39
CA GLU A 324 -5.61 -0.82 -1.07
C GLU A 324 -5.95 0.52 -0.40
N VAL A 325 -7.14 0.63 0.19
CA VAL A 325 -7.62 1.80 0.89
C VAL A 325 -7.02 1.87 2.29
N GLN A 326 -6.58 3.07 2.67
CA GLN A 326 -6.12 3.42 4.00
C GLN A 326 -6.96 4.57 4.52
N VAL A 327 -7.67 4.29 5.60
CA VAL A 327 -8.58 5.24 6.22
C VAL A 327 -7.97 5.72 7.54
N PRO A 328 -7.74 7.03 7.72
CA PRO A 328 -7.20 7.57 8.97
C PRO A 328 -8.26 7.63 10.09
N HIS A 329 -9.56 7.56 9.76
CA HIS A 329 -10.69 7.68 10.69
C HIS A 329 -10.66 6.63 11.79
N ALA A 330 -10.99 7.06 13.02
CA ALA A 330 -11.00 6.18 14.19
C ALA A 330 -12.02 5.05 14.07
N VAL A 331 -13.17 5.30 13.43
CA VAL A 331 -14.22 4.30 13.21
C VAL A 331 -14.16 3.84 11.75
N TRP A 332 -13.27 2.91 11.49
CA TRP A 332 -13.11 2.28 10.19
C TRP A 332 -13.50 0.80 10.24
N GLN A 333 -14.51 0.43 9.47
CA GLN A 333 -14.87 -0.97 9.22
C GLN A 333 -14.31 -1.40 7.87
N GLN A 334 -13.23 -2.17 7.88
CA GLN A 334 -12.59 -2.72 6.68
C GLN A 334 -13.02 -4.17 6.47
N LEU A 335 -13.56 -4.49 5.30
CA LEU A 335 -13.92 -5.85 4.92
C LEU A 335 -13.27 -6.23 3.59
N LEU A 336 -12.93 -7.51 3.46
CA LEU A 336 -12.34 -8.09 2.26
C LEU A 336 -13.25 -9.19 1.71
N THR A 337 -13.30 -9.29 0.38
CA THR A 337 -13.94 -10.45 -0.25
C THR A 337 -13.18 -11.72 0.07
N LYS A 338 -13.88 -12.84 -0.06
CA LYS A 338 -13.32 -14.17 0.16
C LYS A 338 -13.63 -15.03 -1.05
N SER A 339 -12.59 -15.37 -1.80
CA SER A 339 -12.70 -16.24 -2.98
C SER A 339 -12.01 -17.60 -2.78
N THR A 340 -11.44 -17.84 -1.60
CA THR A 340 -10.71 -19.07 -1.25
C THR A 340 -11.60 -20.09 -0.55
N GLY A 341 -11.32 -21.38 -0.78
CA GLY A 341 -12.07 -22.51 -0.21
C GLY A 341 -13.30 -22.93 -1.03
N PRO A 342 -14.21 -23.72 -0.44
CA PRO A 342 -15.43 -24.19 -1.10
C PRO A 342 -16.29 -23.02 -1.59
N LYS A 343 -16.95 -23.18 -2.74
CA LYS A 343 -17.73 -22.12 -3.40
C LYS A 343 -18.85 -21.57 -2.51
N GLU A 344 -19.41 -22.39 -1.64
CA GLU A 344 -20.45 -21.99 -0.68
C GLU A 344 -19.97 -20.97 0.35
N GLY A 345 -18.64 -20.89 0.57
CA GLY A 345 -18.02 -19.94 1.48
C GLY A 345 -17.47 -18.69 0.79
N HIS A 346 -17.71 -18.51 -0.52
CA HIS A 346 -17.28 -17.32 -1.24
C HIS A 346 -18.14 -16.12 -0.83
N ILE A 347 -17.50 -14.97 -0.64
CA ILE A 347 -18.15 -13.72 -0.25
C ILE A 347 -17.69 -12.66 -1.24
N GLU A 348 -18.63 -12.14 -2.03
CA GLU A 348 -18.35 -11.16 -3.09
C GLU A 348 -18.54 -9.72 -2.59
N LEU A 349 -18.09 -8.75 -3.39
CA LEU A 349 -18.27 -7.31 -3.08
C LEU A 349 -19.74 -6.95 -2.87
N GLU A 350 -20.65 -7.54 -3.65
CA GLU A 350 -22.09 -7.28 -3.53
C GLU A 350 -22.62 -7.66 -2.15
N ASP A 351 -22.22 -8.83 -1.62
CA ASP A 351 -22.66 -9.34 -0.33
C ASP A 351 -22.21 -8.40 0.81
N LEU A 352 -20.94 -7.99 0.77
CA LEU A 352 -20.36 -7.08 1.76
C LEU A 352 -21.00 -5.69 1.70
N LEU A 353 -21.24 -5.14 0.50
CA LEU A 353 -21.93 -3.86 0.37
C LEU A 353 -23.35 -3.92 0.96
N ARG A 354 -24.11 -4.99 0.68
CA ARG A 354 -25.45 -5.19 1.24
C ARG A 354 -25.44 -5.30 2.77
N ALA A 355 -24.44 -5.97 3.33
CA ALA A 355 -24.23 -6.03 4.77
C ALA A 355 -23.87 -4.64 5.34
N GLY A 356 -23.02 -3.90 4.63
CA GLY A 356 -22.58 -2.54 4.99
C GLY A 356 -23.71 -1.53 5.14
N LEU A 357 -24.74 -1.60 4.30
CA LEU A 357 -25.92 -0.73 4.42
C LEU A 357 -26.66 -0.85 5.75
N ARG A 358 -26.50 -1.97 6.48
CA ARG A 358 -27.06 -2.17 7.83
C ARG A 358 -26.12 -1.70 8.94
N SER A 359 -24.86 -1.41 8.61
CA SER A 359 -23.84 -0.96 9.55
C SER A 359 -23.91 0.56 9.81
N ARG A 360 -24.85 1.28 9.18
CA ARG A 360 -25.02 2.74 9.29
C ARG A 360 -23.68 3.50 9.09
N PRO A 361 -22.99 3.31 7.95
CA PRO A 361 -21.79 4.07 7.65
C PRO A 361 -22.13 5.52 7.30
N ASP A 362 -21.22 6.46 7.57
CA ASP A 362 -21.33 7.83 7.05
C ASP A 362 -20.75 7.95 5.64
N TYR A 363 -19.82 7.07 5.27
CA TYR A 363 -19.23 6.97 3.94
C TYR A 363 -18.93 5.50 3.61
N ILE A 364 -19.18 5.12 2.36
CA ILE A 364 -18.87 3.79 1.85
C ILE A 364 -17.79 3.90 0.77
N ILE A 365 -16.76 3.06 0.88
CA ILE A 365 -15.63 3.02 -0.07
C ILE A 365 -15.50 1.61 -0.63
N PRO A 366 -16.21 1.28 -1.74
CA PRO A 366 -15.86 0.12 -2.54
C PRO A 366 -14.53 0.42 -3.24
N GLY A 367 -13.51 -0.42 -3.06
CA GLY A 367 -12.18 -0.17 -3.61
C GLY A 367 -12.19 0.07 -5.13
N GLU A 368 -12.85 -0.83 -5.87
CA GLU A 368 -13.11 -0.66 -7.30
C GLU A 368 -14.44 -1.28 -7.69
N THR A 369 -15.28 -0.52 -8.37
CA THR A 369 -16.52 -1.01 -8.98
C THR A 369 -16.26 -1.39 -10.43
N ARG A 370 -16.60 -2.62 -10.82
CA ARG A 370 -16.41 -3.21 -12.14
C ARG A 370 -17.68 -3.82 -12.74
N GLY A 371 -18.61 -4.27 -11.91
CA GLY A 371 -19.74 -5.11 -12.30
C GLY A 371 -21.01 -4.91 -11.48
N ILE A 372 -21.69 -6.02 -11.17
CA ILE A 372 -23.05 -6.05 -10.61
C ILE A 372 -23.18 -5.33 -9.26
N GLU A 373 -22.09 -5.29 -8.49
CA GLU A 373 -22.00 -4.57 -7.21
C GLU A 373 -22.27 -3.06 -7.37
N GLY A 374 -22.09 -2.51 -8.58
CA GLY A 374 -22.47 -1.14 -8.92
C GLY A 374 -23.95 -0.83 -8.66
N ARG A 375 -24.84 -1.85 -8.67
CA ARG A 375 -26.24 -1.70 -8.26
C ARG A 375 -26.38 -1.34 -6.79
N VAL A 376 -25.61 -2.00 -5.95
CA VAL A 376 -25.63 -1.76 -4.50
C VAL A 376 -24.95 -0.43 -4.18
N VAL A 377 -23.93 -0.04 -4.94
CA VAL A 377 -23.32 1.29 -4.87
C VAL A 377 -24.37 2.39 -5.10
N PHE A 378 -25.17 2.32 -6.16
CA PHE A 378 -26.23 3.31 -6.40
C PHE A 378 -27.37 3.21 -5.38
N GLN A 379 -27.69 2.02 -4.91
CA GLN A 379 -28.66 1.84 -3.81
C GLN A 379 -28.17 2.51 -2.51
N ALA A 380 -26.87 2.46 -2.23
CA ALA A 380 -26.27 3.14 -1.09
C ALA A 380 -26.48 4.65 -1.18
N MET A 381 -26.16 5.25 -2.33
CA MET A 381 -26.36 6.69 -2.56
C MET A 381 -27.83 7.08 -2.40
N GLN A 382 -28.74 6.29 -2.99
CA GLN A 382 -30.19 6.52 -2.91
C GLN A 382 -30.71 6.49 -1.47
N THR A 383 -30.08 5.71 -0.60
CA THR A 383 -30.43 5.60 0.84
C THR A 383 -29.67 6.58 1.72
N GLY A 384 -28.97 7.56 1.13
CA GLY A 384 -28.29 8.62 1.84
C GLY A 384 -26.89 8.27 2.34
N HIS A 385 -26.25 7.25 1.77
CA HIS A 385 -24.87 6.87 2.07
C HIS A 385 -23.96 7.36 0.94
N PRO A 386 -23.17 8.42 1.14
CA PRO A 386 -22.18 8.89 0.19
C PRO A 386 -21.15 7.81 -0.14
N VAL A 387 -20.74 7.74 -1.40
CA VAL A 387 -19.79 6.73 -1.88
C VAL A 387 -18.57 7.36 -2.52
N ILE A 388 -17.38 6.81 -2.24
CA ILE A 388 -16.16 7.04 -3.03
C ILE A 388 -15.73 5.70 -3.63
N THR A 389 -15.68 5.56 -4.95
CA THR A 389 -15.18 4.34 -5.60
C THR A 389 -14.30 4.66 -6.78
N THR A 390 -13.46 3.71 -7.16
CA THR A 390 -12.73 3.78 -8.42
C THR A 390 -13.47 3.04 -9.53
N PHE A 391 -13.37 3.53 -10.76
CA PHE A 391 -14.05 2.92 -11.90
C PHE A 391 -13.22 3.03 -13.19
N HIS A 392 -13.17 1.97 -14.00
CA HIS A 392 -12.41 2.00 -15.24
C HIS A 392 -13.20 2.67 -16.39
N ALA A 393 -13.04 3.98 -16.56
CA ALA A 393 -13.61 4.72 -17.68
C ALA A 393 -12.78 5.97 -18.02
N GLY A 394 -12.64 6.26 -19.31
CA GLY A 394 -11.88 7.42 -19.80
C GLY A 394 -12.69 8.70 -20.01
N SER A 395 -14.01 8.68 -19.75
CA SER A 395 -14.88 9.85 -19.83
C SER A 395 -16.18 9.62 -19.07
N VAL A 396 -16.87 10.70 -18.70
CA VAL A 396 -18.19 10.63 -18.04
C VAL A 396 -19.22 9.89 -18.87
N THR A 397 -19.24 10.11 -20.19
CA THR A 397 -20.12 9.37 -21.10
C THR A 397 -19.91 7.86 -20.99
N LYS A 398 -18.65 7.40 -20.90
CA LYS A 398 -18.34 5.98 -20.71
C LYS A 398 -18.73 5.48 -19.32
N VAL A 399 -18.59 6.31 -18.28
CA VAL A 399 -19.10 5.98 -16.92
C VAL A 399 -20.60 5.73 -16.99
N ILE A 400 -21.36 6.69 -17.50
CA ILE A 400 -22.82 6.58 -17.67
C ILE A 400 -23.19 5.34 -18.46
N GLN A 401 -22.61 5.14 -19.65
CA GLN A 401 -22.90 3.99 -20.50
C GLN A 401 -22.67 2.66 -19.77
N ARG A 402 -21.55 2.51 -19.04
CA ARG A 402 -21.24 1.26 -18.33
C ARG A 402 -22.14 1.02 -17.12
N PHE A 403 -22.52 2.07 -16.38
CA PHE A 403 -23.46 1.93 -15.27
C PHE A 403 -24.88 1.64 -15.75
N THR A 404 -25.32 2.24 -16.85
CA THR A 404 -26.66 1.99 -17.41
C THR A 404 -26.75 0.68 -18.20
N GLY A 405 -25.63 0.15 -18.68
CA GLY A 405 -25.55 -1.09 -19.46
C GLY A 405 -25.34 -2.35 -18.63
N HIS A 406 -25.43 -3.51 -19.28
CA HIS A 406 -25.13 -4.80 -18.67
C HIS A 406 -23.64 -4.91 -18.30
N PRO A 407 -23.28 -5.50 -17.12
CA PRO A 407 -24.14 -6.19 -16.14
C PRO A 407 -24.75 -5.29 -15.05
N ILE A 408 -24.43 -4.00 -15.00
CA ILE A 408 -24.81 -3.13 -13.86
C ILE A 408 -26.28 -2.73 -13.96
N ASN A 409 -26.73 -2.25 -15.11
CA ASN A 409 -28.13 -1.94 -15.42
C ASN A 409 -28.79 -0.91 -14.46
N ILE A 410 -28.10 0.18 -14.14
CA ILE A 410 -28.69 1.33 -13.42
C ILE A 410 -29.68 2.06 -14.32
N PRO A 411 -30.94 2.25 -13.90
CA PRO A 411 -31.87 3.12 -14.62
C PRO A 411 -31.32 4.55 -14.74
N LYS A 412 -31.36 5.13 -15.96
CA LYS A 412 -30.88 6.50 -16.22
C LYS A 412 -31.39 7.55 -15.20
N PRO A 413 -32.66 7.51 -14.75
CA PRO A 413 -33.14 8.47 -13.76
C PRO A 413 -32.43 8.43 -12.41
N PHE A 414 -31.75 7.34 -12.06
CA PHE A 414 -31.02 7.21 -10.79
C PHE A 414 -29.55 7.62 -10.88
N MET A 415 -29.08 8.01 -12.08
CA MET A 415 -27.70 8.46 -12.27
C MET A 415 -27.41 9.79 -11.56
N ASP A 416 -28.45 10.55 -11.21
CA ASP A 416 -28.38 11.82 -10.48
C ASP A 416 -28.04 11.66 -8.97
N ASN A 417 -28.01 10.42 -8.47
CA ASN A 417 -27.49 10.09 -7.13
C ASN A 417 -25.96 10.19 -7.04
N LEU A 418 -25.27 10.09 -8.18
CA LEU A 418 -23.83 10.34 -8.27
C LEU A 418 -23.62 11.84 -8.44
N ASP A 419 -22.83 12.49 -7.58
CA ASP A 419 -22.64 13.94 -7.66
C ASP A 419 -21.47 14.32 -8.58
N VAL A 420 -20.33 13.63 -8.45
CA VAL A 420 -19.07 14.02 -9.10
C VAL A 420 -18.35 12.84 -9.75
N VAL A 421 -17.83 13.06 -10.95
CA VAL A 421 -16.94 12.14 -11.66
C VAL A 421 -15.61 12.84 -11.97
N LEU A 422 -14.52 12.28 -11.47
CA LEU A 422 -13.16 12.74 -11.74
C LEU A 422 -12.51 11.81 -12.77
N ILE A 423 -12.04 12.34 -13.91
CA ILE A 423 -11.37 11.56 -14.95
C ILE A 423 -9.86 11.77 -14.85
N GLN A 424 -9.10 10.70 -14.57
CA GLN A 424 -7.65 10.72 -14.44
C GLN A 424 -6.98 9.80 -15.47
N MET A 425 -5.90 10.27 -16.08
CA MET A 425 -5.13 9.50 -17.07
C MET A 425 -3.63 9.63 -16.86
N ALA A 426 -2.90 8.62 -17.32
CA ALA A 426 -1.45 8.72 -17.50
C ALA A 426 -1.17 9.28 -18.91
N VAL A 427 -0.57 10.46 -18.99
CA VAL A 427 -0.25 11.15 -20.24
C VAL A 427 1.26 11.22 -20.42
N GLU A 428 1.72 11.22 -21.66
CA GLU A 428 3.13 11.41 -21.99
C GLU A 428 3.38 12.88 -22.32
N ARG A 429 4.29 13.52 -21.59
CA ARG A 429 4.65 14.91 -21.79
C ARG A 429 6.16 15.08 -21.65
N LYS A 430 6.80 15.68 -22.65
CA LYS A 430 8.27 15.90 -22.69
C LYS A 430 9.06 14.61 -22.43
N GLY A 431 8.61 13.48 -22.99
CA GLY A 431 9.23 12.16 -22.82
C GLY A 431 9.09 11.54 -21.42
N LYS A 432 8.26 12.11 -20.55
CA LYS A 432 7.96 11.58 -19.22
C LYS A 432 6.50 11.21 -19.11
N ARG A 433 6.22 10.04 -18.54
CA ARG A 433 4.86 9.60 -18.20
C ARG A 433 4.44 10.27 -16.89
N ILE A 434 3.42 11.12 -16.95
CA ILE A 434 2.86 11.85 -15.82
C ILE A 434 1.38 11.50 -15.66
N ARG A 435 0.82 11.68 -14.46
CA ARG A 435 -0.61 11.43 -14.19
C ARG A 435 -1.32 12.77 -13.99
N ARG A 436 -2.45 12.97 -14.67
CA ARG A 436 -3.24 14.22 -14.65
C ARG A 436 -4.73 13.93 -14.56
N VAL A 437 -5.44 14.75 -13.79
CA VAL A 437 -6.90 14.81 -13.79
C VAL A 437 -7.33 15.63 -15.00
N LEU A 438 -7.86 14.97 -16.02
CA LEU A 438 -8.24 15.61 -17.27
C LEU A 438 -9.52 16.45 -17.12
N SER A 439 -10.46 15.96 -16.33
CA SER A 439 -11.69 16.68 -16.00
C SER A 439 -12.26 16.28 -14.65
N VAL A 440 -13.00 17.21 -14.07
CA VAL A 440 -13.93 16.94 -12.98
C VAL A 440 -15.30 17.38 -13.47
N ASP A 441 -16.25 16.46 -13.45
CA ASP A 441 -17.56 16.63 -14.02
C ASP A 441 -18.62 16.44 -12.94
N GLU A 442 -19.61 17.33 -12.92
CA GLU A 442 -20.77 17.34 -12.04
C GLU A 442 -21.95 16.70 -12.77
N ILE A 443 -22.63 15.75 -12.14
CA ILE A 443 -23.88 15.20 -12.67
C ILE A 443 -25.04 16.03 -12.13
N GLU A 444 -25.77 16.69 -13.03
CA GLU A 444 -26.84 17.61 -12.65
C GLU A 444 -28.17 16.88 -12.44
N GLY A 445 -28.48 15.95 -13.35
CA GLY A 445 -29.75 15.24 -13.33
C GLY A 445 -30.07 14.52 -14.63
N TYR A 446 -31.20 13.82 -14.65
CA TYR A 446 -31.76 13.20 -15.85
C TYR A 446 -32.78 14.12 -16.53
N ASN A 447 -32.62 14.33 -17.84
CA ASN A 447 -33.58 15.05 -18.67
C ASN A 447 -34.42 14.04 -19.48
N LYS A 448 -35.72 14.01 -19.20
CA LYS A 448 -36.69 13.10 -19.82
C LYS A 448 -36.97 13.42 -21.30
N GLU A 449 -36.88 14.69 -21.72
CA GLU A 449 -37.21 15.11 -23.08
C GLU A 449 -36.19 14.59 -24.10
N VAL A 450 -34.92 14.54 -23.71
CA VAL A 450 -33.81 14.06 -24.55
C VAL A 450 -33.32 12.67 -24.15
N ASP A 451 -33.99 12.02 -23.19
CA ASP A 451 -33.62 10.74 -22.57
C ASP A 451 -32.10 10.65 -22.22
N GLY A 452 -31.60 11.73 -21.62
CA GLY A 452 -30.18 11.99 -21.42
C GLY A 452 -29.85 12.39 -19.99
N ILE A 453 -28.61 12.17 -19.58
CA ILE A 453 -28.10 12.61 -18.28
C ILE A 453 -27.28 13.88 -18.54
N MET A 454 -27.64 14.94 -17.84
CA MET A 454 -26.98 16.25 -17.91
C MET A 454 -25.75 16.23 -17.00
N SER A 455 -24.62 16.62 -17.56
CA SER A 455 -23.38 16.79 -16.80
C SER A 455 -22.66 18.06 -17.20
N ARG A 456 -21.94 18.66 -16.25
CA ARG A 456 -21.17 19.88 -16.44
C ARG A 456 -19.73 19.66 -16.05
N LYS A 457 -18.79 20.13 -16.88
CA LYS A 457 -17.39 20.18 -16.49
C LYS A 457 -17.16 21.27 -15.45
N ALA A 458 -16.85 20.88 -14.22
CA ALA A 458 -16.35 21.79 -13.21
C ALA A 458 -14.92 22.21 -13.53
N PHE A 459 -14.03 21.24 -13.75
CA PHE A 459 -12.63 21.48 -14.06
C PHE A 459 -12.23 20.82 -15.37
N GLU A 460 -11.31 21.44 -16.09
CA GLU A 460 -10.70 20.91 -17.30
C GLU A 460 -9.19 21.17 -17.29
N TRP A 461 -8.42 20.14 -17.59
CA TRP A 461 -6.97 20.25 -17.75
C TRP A 461 -6.63 20.80 -19.12
N ASN A 462 -5.77 21.83 -19.15
CA ASN A 462 -5.19 22.35 -20.36
C ASN A 462 -3.79 21.73 -20.56
N ALA A 463 -3.66 20.91 -21.61
CA ALA A 463 -2.42 20.21 -21.91
C ALA A 463 -1.26 21.13 -22.33
N VAL A 464 -1.57 22.33 -22.85
CA VAL A 464 -0.58 23.27 -23.38
C VAL A 464 0.26 23.82 -22.22
N ASP A 465 -0.40 24.40 -21.23
CA ASP A 465 0.24 25.02 -20.05
C ASP A 465 0.38 24.04 -18.87
N ASP A 466 -0.33 22.91 -18.88
CA ASP A 466 -0.41 21.93 -17.78
C ASP A 466 -1.02 22.50 -16.51
N THR A 467 -2.11 23.22 -16.70
CA THR A 467 -2.91 23.83 -15.64
C THR A 467 -4.33 23.27 -15.64
N HIS A 468 -5.06 23.45 -14.54
CA HIS A 468 -6.48 23.12 -14.47
C HIS A 468 -7.28 24.43 -14.45
N THR A 469 -8.29 24.52 -15.30
CA THR A 469 -9.19 25.68 -15.34
C THR A 469 -10.49 25.34 -14.63
N PHE A 470 -10.89 26.14 -13.64
CA PHE A 470 -12.20 26.01 -13.01
C PHE A 470 -13.30 26.59 -13.91
N LYS A 471 -13.79 25.80 -14.86
CA LYS A 471 -14.79 26.18 -15.87
C LYS A 471 -16.14 26.54 -15.25
N ALA A 472 -16.52 25.89 -14.15
CA ALA A 472 -17.78 26.15 -13.44
C ALA A 472 -17.66 27.15 -12.28
N ASN A 473 -16.61 27.97 -12.23
CA ASN A 473 -16.51 29.02 -11.23
C ASN A 473 -17.72 29.97 -11.30
N ARG A 474 -18.42 30.18 -10.18
CA ARG A 474 -19.69 30.92 -10.08
C ARG A 474 -20.82 30.38 -10.96
N ASN A 475 -20.77 29.08 -11.27
CA ASN A 475 -21.79 28.38 -12.02
C ASN A 475 -21.72 26.85 -11.78
N SER A 476 -21.26 26.43 -10.60
CA SER A 476 -21.14 25.02 -10.20
C SER A 476 -22.46 24.55 -9.63
N PHE A 477 -23.05 23.53 -10.24
CA PHE A 477 -24.29 22.94 -9.76
C PHE A 477 -24.10 22.29 -8.38
N ILE A 478 -22.99 21.58 -8.16
CA ILE A 478 -22.73 20.91 -6.89
C ILE A 478 -22.46 21.91 -5.77
N LEU A 479 -21.60 22.92 -5.99
CA LEU A 479 -21.33 23.92 -4.96
C LEU A 479 -22.59 24.73 -4.62
N GLU A 480 -23.33 25.18 -5.63
CA GLU A 480 -24.44 26.11 -5.43
C GLU A 480 -25.74 25.41 -5.04
N SER A 481 -26.11 24.35 -5.75
CA SER A 481 -27.43 23.70 -5.59
C SER A 481 -27.44 22.58 -4.57
N ARG A 482 -26.30 21.95 -4.28
CA ARG A 482 -26.20 20.88 -3.26
C ARG A 482 -25.56 21.40 -1.98
N ILE A 483 -24.33 21.91 -2.07
CA ILE A 483 -23.51 22.19 -0.89
C ILE A 483 -23.96 23.47 -0.18
N ALA A 484 -24.07 24.60 -0.87
CA ALA A 484 -24.44 25.88 -0.25
C ALA A 484 -25.79 25.80 0.48
N LYS A 485 -26.78 25.11 -0.12
CA LYS A 485 -28.08 24.85 0.51
C LYS A 485 -27.96 23.98 1.76
N MET A 486 -27.18 22.90 1.70
CA MET A 486 -26.98 22.01 2.85
C MET A 486 -26.18 22.67 3.97
N ALA A 487 -25.27 23.58 3.62
CA ALA A 487 -24.53 24.43 4.54
C ALA A 487 -25.40 25.54 5.17
N GLY A 488 -26.64 25.74 4.69
CA GLY A 488 -27.54 26.77 5.19
C GLY A 488 -27.11 28.20 4.82
N LEU A 489 -26.34 28.37 3.74
CA LEU A 489 -25.88 29.69 3.30
C LEU A 489 -27.04 30.49 2.69
N THR A 490 -27.20 31.74 3.14
CA THR A 490 -28.20 32.68 2.60
C THR A 490 -27.78 33.29 1.27
N ASP A 491 -26.47 33.54 1.13
CA ASP A 491 -25.84 33.90 -0.13
C ASP A 491 -25.01 32.73 -0.64
N VAL A 492 -25.45 32.18 -1.76
CA VAL A 492 -24.79 31.06 -2.43
C VAL A 492 -23.34 31.40 -2.80
N MET A 493 -23.01 32.67 -3.05
CA MET A 493 -21.67 33.07 -3.44
C MET A 493 -20.63 32.86 -2.33
N GLN A 494 -21.05 32.81 -1.06
CA GLN A 494 -20.15 32.53 0.07
C GLN A 494 -19.47 31.16 -0.01
N ILE A 495 -20.03 30.22 -0.79
CA ILE A 495 -19.37 28.94 -1.02
C ILE A 495 -18.05 29.08 -1.77
N TYR A 496 -17.92 30.11 -2.62
CA TYR A 496 -16.70 30.38 -3.37
C TYR A 496 -15.63 31.03 -2.51
N ASP A 497 -16.00 31.85 -1.52
CA ASP A 497 -15.04 32.35 -0.52
C ASP A 497 -14.42 31.21 0.29
N GLU A 498 -15.25 30.23 0.62
CA GLU A 498 -14.83 29.03 1.35
C GLU A 498 -14.01 28.07 0.47
N PHE A 499 -14.31 28.01 -0.83
CA PHE A 499 -13.46 27.34 -1.83
C PHE A 499 -12.08 28.00 -1.90
N ASP A 500 -12.02 29.33 -2.04
CA ASP A 500 -10.77 30.09 -2.17
C ASP A 500 -9.93 29.96 -0.88
N ARG A 501 -10.57 29.96 0.29
CA ARG A 501 -9.91 29.70 1.58
C ARG A 501 -9.24 28.33 1.62
N ARG A 502 -9.97 27.26 1.27
CA ARG A 502 -9.41 25.89 1.25
C ARG A 502 -8.31 25.74 0.20
N LYS A 503 -8.47 26.39 -0.95
CA LYS A 503 -7.45 26.42 -2.00
C LYS A 503 -6.17 27.05 -1.45
N HIS A 504 -6.26 28.21 -0.80
CA HIS A 504 -5.11 28.87 -0.21
C HIS A 504 -4.43 28.02 0.86
N ILE A 505 -5.20 27.34 1.72
CA ILE A 505 -4.66 26.41 2.71
C ILE A 505 -3.79 25.32 2.05
N LEU A 506 -4.32 24.67 1.00
CA LEU A 506 -3.59 23.61 0.30
C LEU A 506 -2.33 24.14 -0.41
N GLU A 507 -2.38 25.33 -0.99
CA GLU A 507 -1.20 26.00 -1.58
C GLU A 507 -0.12 26.22 -0.52
N ARG A 508 -0.48 26.80 0.63
CA ARG A 508 0.44 27.04 1.75
C ARG A 508 1.04 25.73 2.29
N MET A 509 0.25 24.66 2.42
CA MET A 509 0.79 23.36 2.83
C MET A 509 1.85 22.82 1.85
N VAL A 510 1.65 23.00 0.55
CA VAL A 510 2.62 22.59 -0.48
C VAL A 510 3.88 23.45 -0.44
N GLU A 511 3.74 24.77 -0.28
CA GLU A 511 4.86 25.71 -0.14
C GLU A 511 5.76 25.37 1.06
N GLU A 512 5.15 25.02 2.19
CA GLU A 512 5.84 24.62 3.43
C GLU A 512 6.28 23.14 3.41
N LYS A 513 6.08 22.43 2.29
CA LYS A 513 6.50 21.03 2.06
C LYS A 513 5.90 20.02 3.04
N ILE A 514 4.68 20.27 3.50
CA ILE A 514 3.90 19.35 4.33
C ILE A 514 3.37 18.23 3.43
N PHE A 515 4.15 17.15 3.31
CA PHE A 515 3.89 16.05 2.35
C PHE A 515 3.60 14.71 3.00
N ASP A 516 3.94 14.52 4.28
CA ASP A 516 3.63 13.28 4.97
C ASP A 516 2.10 13.10 5.10
N TYR A 517 1.61 11.89 4.83
CA TYR A 517 0.17 11.63 4.81
C TYR A 517 -0.50 11.91 6.15
N TYR A 518 0.11 11.48 7.26
CA TYR A 518 -0.48 11.64 8.58
C TYR A 518 -0.33 13.06 9.11
N GLU A 519 0.76 13.76 8.72
CA GLU A 519 0.89 15.20 8.98
C GLU A 519 -0.21 16.01 8.26
N VAL A 520 -0.47 15.69 6.99
CA VAL A 520 -1.57 16.28 6.20
C VAL A 520 -2.94 15.99 6.82
N VAL A 521 -3.18 14.75 7.26
CA VAL A 521 -4.42 14.36 7.99
C VAL A 521 -4.60 15.22 9.24
N GLN A 522 -3.56 15.31 10.07
CA GLN A 522 -3.60 16.12 11.29
C GLN A 522 -3.91 17.58 10.97
N PHE A 523 -3.26 18.15 9.96
CA PHE A 523 -3.50 19.52 9.53
C PHE A 523 -4.96 19.77 9.15
N ILE A 524 -5.53 18.94 8.25
CA ILE A 524 -6.92 19.06 7.79
C ILE A 524 -7.90 18.88 8.95
N TRP A 525 -7.62 17.96 9.87
CA TRP A 525 -8.51 17.68 11.00
C TRP A 525 -8.42 18.73 12.11
N THR A 526 -7.26 19.37 12.30
CA THR A 526 -7.14 20.56 13.14
C THR A 526 -7.98 21.70 12.58
N PHE A 527 -7.96 21.91 11.25
CA PHE A 527 -8.86 22.87 10.61
C PHE A 527 -10.33 22.56 10.90
N TYR A 528 -10.76 21.29 10.82
CA TYR A 528 -12.13 20.91 11.16
C TYR A 528 -12.52 21.20 12.61
N ARG A 529 -11.62 20.94 13.56
CA ARG A 529 -11.93 21.02 15.00
C ARG A 529 -11.81 22.43 15.56
N GLU A 530 -10.81 23.17 15.11
CA GLU A 530 -10.39 24.42 15.75
C GLU A 530 -10.36 25.61 14.79
N GLY A 531 -10.53 25.36 13.50
CA GLY A 531 -10.52 26.38 12.45
C GLY A 531 -9.11 26.84 12.08
N ILE A 532 -9.07 27.89 11.27
CA ILE A 532 -7.85 28.37 10.59
C ILE A 532 -6.74 28.88 11.53
N LYS A 533 -7.12 29.45 12.69
CA LYS A 533 -6.17 30.08 13.63
C LYS A 533 -5.28 29.09 14.38
N SER A 534 -5.71 27.83 14.44
CA SER A 534 -4.97 26.76 15.12
C SER A 534 -4.00 26.02 14.19
N LEU A 535 -3.93 26.41 12.92
CA LEU A 535 -3.03 25.78 11.98
C LEU A 535 -1.56 26.13 12.31
N PRO A 536 -0.63 25.17 12.17
CA PRO A 536 0.77 25.37 12.54
C PRO A 536 1.54 26.32 11.61
N ILE A 537 0.89 26.81 10.54
CA ILE A 537 1.44 27.74 9.57
C ILE A 537 0.48 28.93 9.42
N SER A 538 1.03 30.10 9.07
CA SER A 538 0.22 31.26 8.73
C SER A 538 -0.51 31.02 7.40
N ILE A 539 -1.82 31.23 7.43
CA ILE A 539 -2.75 31.18 6.29
C ILE A 539 -3.29 32.58 6.04
#